data_AF-A0A1I0FUH2-F1
#
_entry.id   AF-A0A1I0FUH2-F1
#
_cell.length_a   1.000
_cell.length_b   1.000
_cell.length_c   1.000
_cell.angle_alpha   90.00
_cell.angle_beta   90.00
_cell.angle_gamma   90.00
#
_symmetry.space_group_name_H-M   'P 1'
#
loop_
_entity.id
_entity.type
_entity.pdbx_description
1 polymer ?
#
loop_
_entity_poly.entity_id
_entity_poly.type
_entity_poly.pdbx_seq_one_letter_code
_entity_poly.pdbx_strand_id
1 'polypeptide(L)'
;MKHILHITAHLGGGVGKAISGLIRHCRDYRNSVIMLEEPADRQWYEECEKAGAGISIAPSEEELIRAIENADAVILDWWAHPLMVGLLSLLDRIPARYVLWSHINGLSFPVLKPEFLEEFDFVLFTSPCSFERVKENTGIAGELMKRTELLYGMGDFQPQSVPHKKEYSSGNPIRIGYIGTLDFAKMSPDYPDVCELIHELIPNAKFHLFGKYTEDFEREFFSKKEIRKYVTLEGFASDPGEWYPTFDLFLYLLTKNNYATTENAILEAMAAGLPVVVYDNPPEKAIIKDGVTGIVAGSGNEAADAVKRLFLHAEERKRIGTAAREYVIENYRADVNAKRFRDAIERTVKRPKRLHHFADIVGRSLWERFLYICGEDRQNAEVLAAGKSGSVPDCFKSGSKSSPAHFLKYYDDRNLTALAERICAEERNGSETGMKITETKIKGCFVIERDVFQDERGYFSRAFDKKTLEEAGMCADFVQSSISQNLRKHTLRGLHSLKAPYCEDKLVMCTRGRLRDVCVDVRPESPTYRQYVCLELSEENRRAFYIPKGCAHGFLTLEDDTQILYYMTHEFVPDSEMNYRFDDPAFHIDWGEDLSNITISEKDRNYQWME
;
A
#
# COMPACT_ATOMS: atom_id res chain seq x y z
N MET A 1 -2.95 46.61 5.46
CA MET A 1 -2.29 45.31 5.70
C MET A 1 -2.50 44.48 4.44
N LYS A 2 -1.48 43.81 3.91
CA LYS A 2 -1.63 43.00 2.67
C LYS A 2 -2.50 41.78 2.96
N HIS A 3 -3.35 41.40 2.01
CA HIS A 3 -4.23 40.23 2.14
C HIS A 3 -3.60 39.03 1.43
N ILE A 4 -3.21 38.01 2.20
CA ILE A 4 -2.66 36.76 1.70
C ILE A 4 -3.73 35.68 1.83
N LEU A 5 -4.11 35.08 0.71
CA LEU A 5 -5.09 34.00 0.65
C LEU A 5 -4.36 32.68 0.44
N HIS A 6 -4.49 31.76 1.38
CA HIS A 6 -4.13 30.35 1.21
C HIS A 6 -5.31 29.57 0.64
N ILE A 7 -5.05 28.67 -0.30
CA ILE A 7 -6.01 27.69 -0.81
C ILE A 7 -5.39 26.31 -0.67
N THR A 8 -6.04 25.45 0.12
CA THR A 8 -5.68 24.05 0.34
C THR A 8 -6.92 23.17 0.12
N ALA A 9 -6.72 21.87 -0.07
CA ALA A 9 -7.82 20.91 0.06
C ALA A 9 -8.42 20.94 1.48
N HIS A 10 -7.57 20.67 2.48
CA HIS A 10 -7.93 20.64 3.89
C HIS A 10 -6.74 21.07 4.77
N LEU A 11 -6.99 21.40 6.05
CA LEU A 11 -5.97 21.68 7.07
C LEU A 11 -5.64 20.44 7.90
N GLY A 12 -4.99 19.44 7.28
CA GLY A 12 -4.62 18.18 7.96
C GLY A 12 -3.14 17.83 7.83
N GLY A 13 -2.64 17.05 8.79
CA GLY A 13 -1.27 16.54 8.80
C GLY A 13 -0.20 17.62 8.63
N GLY A 14 0.82 17.33 7.81
CA GLY A 14 1.95 18.24 7.58
C GLY A 14 1.56 19.57 6.94
N VAL A 15 0.57 19.58 6.03
CA VAL A 15 0.09 20.80 5.36
C VAL A 15 -0.60 21.72 6.37
N GLY A 16 -1.47 21.17 7.24
CA GLY A 16 -2.09 21.90 8.33
C GLY A 16 -1.06 22.53 9.28
N LYS A 17 -0.08 21.73 9.74
CA LYS A 17 1.04 22.18 10.59
C LYS A 17 1.87 23.30 9.93
N ALA A 18 2.15 23.19 8.63
CA ALA A 18 2.91 24.18 7.88
C ALA A 18 2.16 25.53 7.79
N ILE A 19 0.89 25.50 7.37
CA ILE A 19 0.07 26.71 7.19
C ILE A 19 -0.18 27.39 8.55
N SER A 20 -0.61 26.65 9.58
CA SER A 20 -0.93 27.25 10.88
C SER A 20 0.29 27.90 11.54
N GLY A 21 1.45 27.23 11.47
CA GLY A 21 2.70 27.75 11.98
C GLY A 21 3.15 29.02 11.25
N LEU A 22 3.03 29.04 9.91
CA LEU A 22 3.40 30.21 9.13
C LEU A 22 2.49 31.42 9.45
N ILE A 23 1.17 31.22 9.49
CA ILE A 23 0.21 32.27 9.83
C ILE A 23 0.48 32.83 11.24
N ARG A 24 0.83 31.97 12.21
CA ARG A 24 1.21 32.40 13.57
C ARG A 24 2.41 33.35 13.60
N HIS A 25 3.38 33.18 12.70
CA HIS A 25 4.58 34.02 12.56
C HIS A 25 4.45 35.20 11.58
N CYS A 26 3.38 35.28 10.80
CA CYS A 26 3.16 36.27 9.73
C CYS A 26 1.89 37.11 9.97
N ARG A 27 1.70 37.56 11.23
CA ARG A 27 0.57 38.41 11.67
C ARG A 27 0.63 39.86 11.15
N ASP A 28 1.71 40.22 10.48
CA ASP A 28 1.85 41.45 9.69
C ASP A 28 1.05 41.42 8.37
N TYR A 29 0.48 40.26 8.02
CA TYR A 29 -0.47 40.08 6.92
C TYR A 29 -1.88 39.76 7.43
N ARG A 30 -2.89 40.16 6.64
CA ARG A 30 -4.27 39.69 6.79
C ARG A 30 -4.33 38.34 6.09
N ASN A 31 -4.20 37.28 6.85
CA ASN A 31 -4.24 35.92 6.31
C ASN A 31 -5.69 35.42 6.22
N SER A 32 -6.00 34.67 5.16
CA SER A 32 -7.23 33.87 5.07
C SER A 32 -6.94 32.52 4.46
N VAL A 33 -7.71 31.49 4.84
CA VAL A 33 -7.59 30.13 4.32
C VAL A 33 -8.91 29.71 3.69
N ILE A 34 -8.87 29.25 2.45
CA ILE A 34 -9.94 28.46 1.85
C ILE A 34 -9.54 27.00 1.91
N MET A 35 -10.40 26.18 2.49
CA MET A 35 -10.38 24.72 2.36
C MET A 35 -11.42 24.32 1.31
N LEU A 36 -11.04 23.47 0.35
CA LEU A 36 -11.96 22.97 -0.68
C LEU A 36 -12.87 21.84 -0.16
N GLU A 37 -12.55 21.25 0.99
CA GLU A 37 -13.37 20.27 1.72
C GLU A 37 -13.29 20.49 3.25
N GLU A 38 -14.07 19.72 4.01
CA GLU A 38 -14.02 19.75 5.48
C GLU A 38 -12.63 19.35 6.02
N PRO A 39 -12.18 19.92 7.15
CA PRO A 39 -10.88 19.60 7.71
C PRO A 39 -10.84 18.16 8.26
N ALA A 40 -9.91 17.35 7.74
CA ALA A 40 -9.62 16.00 8.25
C ALA A 40 -9.19 15.97 9.73
N ASP A 41 -8.74 17.11 10.26
CA ASP A 41 -8.42 17.34 11.67
C ASP A 41 -8.71 18.81 12.00
N ARG A 42 -9.42 19.08 13.11
CA ARG A 42 -9.77 20.46 13.53
C ARG A 42 -8.66 21.16 14.31
N GLN A 43 -7.62 20.47 14.77
CA GLN A 43 -6.51 21.10 15.49
C GLN A 43 -5.90 22.28 14.72
N TRP A 44 -5.53 22.06 13.45
CA TRP A 44 -4.86 23.07 12.62
C TRP A 44 -5.81 24.17 12.15
N TYR A 45 -7.09 23.84 11.96
CA TYR A 45 -8.16 24.81 11.75
C TYR A 45 -8.25 25.80 12.93
N GLU A 46 -8.35 25.28 14.15
CA GLU A 46 -8.41 26.11 15.36
C GLU A 46 -7.14 26.93 15.58
N GLU A 47 -5.95 26.39 15.25
CA GLU A 47 -4.70 27.17 15.33
C GLU A 47 -4.70 28.37 14.37
N CYS A 48 -5.23 28.20 13.14
CA CYS A 48 -5.39 29.27 12.17
C CYS A 48 -6.38 30.34 12.66
N GLU A 49 -7.54 29.95 13.22
CA GLU A 49 -8.48 30.90 13.83
C GLU A 49 -7.88 31.64 15.02
N LYS A 50 -7.21 30.94 15.94
CA LYS A 50 -6.51 31.52 17.10
C LYS A 50 -5.37 32.46 16.69
N ALA A 51 -4.82 32.29 15.48
CA ALA A 51 -3.85 33.21 14.88
C ALA A 51 -4.49 34.42 14.18
N GLY A 52 -5.82 34.46 14.04
CA GLY A 52 -6.58 35.55 13.43
C GLY A 52 -6.83 35.40 11.92
N ALA A 53 -6.65 34.20 11.35
CA ALA A 53 -6.99 33.96 9.95
C ALA A 53 -8.51 33.87 9.74
N GLY A 54 -9.01 34.48 8.67
CA GLY A 54 -10.38 34.22 8.20
C GLY A 54 -10.44 32.90 7.45
N ILE A 55 -11.28 31.95 7.87
CA ILE A 55 -11.39 30.63 7.22
C ILE A 55 -12.73 30.48 6.51
N SER A 56 -12.72 29.85 5.34
CA SER A 56 -13.90 29.44 4.59
C SER A 56 -13.73 27.98 4.14
N ILE A 57 -14.82 27.21 4.18
CA ILE A 57 -14.84 25.77 3.91
C ILE A 57 -15.81 25.52 2.76
N ALA A 58 -15.37 24.79 1.73
CA ALA A 58 -16.13 24.46 0.53
C ALA A 58 -16.97 25.63 -0.04
N PRO A 59 -16.37 26.83 -0.28
CA PRO A 59 -17.08 28.00 -0.77
C PRO A 59 -17.67 27.78 -2.17
N SER A 60 -18.66 28.60 -2.55
CA SER A 60 -19.17 28.60 -3.94
C SER A 60 -18.09 29.07 -4.94
N GLU A 61 -18.25 28.75 -6.23
CA GLU A 61 -17.34 29.24 -7.28
C GLU A 61 -17.25 30.78 -7.25
N GLU A 62 -18.37 31.48 -7.06
CA GLU A 62 -18.41 32.95 -6.97
C GLU A 62 -17.74 33.50 -5.70
N GLU A 63 -17.83 32.80 -4.58
CA GLU A 63 -17.10 33.15 -3.34
C GLU A 63 -15.60 32.96 -3.50
N LEU A 64 -15.18 31.85 -4.11
CA LEU A 64 -13.79 31.53 -4.42
C LEU A 64 -13.17 32.53 -5.40
N ILE A 65 -13.86 32.85 -6.51
CA ILE A 65 -13.44 33.90 -7.46
C ILE A 65 -13.23 35.22 -6.71
N ARG A 66 -14.24 35.68 -5.95
CA ARG A 66 -14.16 36.95 -5.22
C ARG A 66 -13.03 36.95 -4.20
N ALA A 67 -12.73 35.84 -3.53
CA ALA A 67 -11.60 35.76 -2.60
C ALA A 67 -10.25 35.92 -3.33
N ILE A 68 -10.07 35.25 -4.46
CA ILE A 68 -8.87 35.33 -5.31
C ILE A 68 -8.66 36.74 -5.88
N GLU A 69 -9.74 37.36 -6.38
CA GLU A 69 -9.71 38.72 -6.94
C GLU A 69 -9.34 39.78 -5.89
N ASN A 70 -9.78 39.61 -4.64
CA ASN A 70 -9.52 40.56 -3.55
C ASN A 70 -8.15 40.37 -2.86
N ALA A 71 -7.50 39.20 -2.99
CA ALA A 71 -6.21 38.95 -2.37
C ALA A 71 -5.05 39.70 -3.06
N ASP A 72 -4.03 40.12 -2.30
CA ASP A 72 -2.79 40.67 -2.84
C ASP A 72 -1.90 39.57 -3.45
N ALA A 73 -1.87 38.38 -2.83
CA ALA A 73 -1.26 37.17 -3.35
C ALA A 73 -2.08 35.94 -2.93
N VAL A 74 -2.09 34.92 -3.80
CA VAL A 74 -2.83 33.67 -3.58
C VAL A 74 -1.84 32.52 -3.52
N ILE A 75 -1.73 31.87 -2.37
CA ILE A 75 -0.87 30.72 -2.11
C ILE A 75 -1.67 29.46 -2.41
N LEU A 76 -1.21 28.64 -3.34
CA LEU A 76 -1.75 27.30 -3.56
C LEU A 76 -0.90 26.32 -2.77
N ASP A 77 -1.47 25.82 -1.68
CA ASP A 77 -0.85 24.84 -0.78
C ASP A 77 -0.93 23.45 -1.42
N TRP A 78 0.08 23.15 -2.24
CA TRP A 78 0.02 22.09 -3.24
C TRP A 78 0.65 20.79 -2.78
N TRP A 79 -0.17 19.74 -2.79
CA TRP A 79 0.25 18.35 -2.63
C TRP A 79 -0.47 17.43 -3.63
N ALA A 80 -0.84 17.99 -4.79
CA ALA A 80 -1.59 17.33 -5.87
C ALA A 80 -2.88 16.60 -5.43
N HIS A 81 -3.56 17.11 -4.39
CA HIS A 81 -4.90 16.64 -4.01
C HIS A 81 -5.87 16.75 -5.21
N PRO A 82 -6.79 15.79 -5.42
CA PRO A 82 -7.74 15.82 -6.52
C PRO A 82 -8.46 17.17 -6.68
N LEU A 83 -8.99 17.73 -5.58
CA LEU A 83 -9.65 19.06 -5.60
C LEU A 83 -8.72 20.20 -6.04
N MET A 84 -7.42 20.16 -5.66
CA MET A 84 -6.44 21.16 -6.10
C MET A 84 -6.08 21.01 -7.59
N VAL A 85 -6.07 19.77 -8.10
CA VAL A 85 -5.83 19.46 -9.52
C VAL A 85 -7.05 19.84 -10.39
N GLY A 86 -8.27 19.62 -9.89
CA GLY A 86 -9.49 20.09 -10.54
C GLY A 86 -9.61 21.61 -10.56
N LEU A 87 -9.22 22.28 -9.47
CA LEU A 87 -9.27 23.74 -9.31
C LEU A 87 -8.52 24.51 -10.42
N LEU A 88 -7.46 23.94 -11.01
CA LEU A 88 -6.65 24.62 -12.03
C LEU A 88 -7.48 25.22 -13.19
N SER A 89 -8.58 24.57 -13.62
CA SER A 89 -9.48 25.11 -14.66
C SER A 89 -10.10 26.47 -14.29
N LEU A 90 -10.36 26.70 -13.01
CA LEU A 90 -10.98 27.92 -12.52
C LEU A 90 -9.95 29.05 -12.44
N LEU A 91 -8.71 28.72 -12.07
CA LEU A 91 -7.64 29.71 -11.88
C LEU A 91 -7.24 30.40 -13.19
N ASP A 92 -7.27 29.67 -14.32
CA ASP A 92 -7.02 30.22 -15.66
C ASP A 92 -7.99 31.35 -16.05
N ARG A 93 -9.13 31.48 -15.35
CA ARG A 93 -10.17 32.50 -15.60
C ARG A 93 -9.99 33.77 -14.75
N ILE A 94 -9.10 33.77 -13.75
CA ILE A 94 -9.06 34.82 -12.71
C ILE A 94 -7.68 35.50 -12.67
N PRO A 95 -7.58 36.80 -12.97
CA PRO A 95 -6.30 37.51 -12.89
C PRO A 95 -5.80 37.63 -11.45
N ALA A 96 -4.68 36.98 -11.13
CA ALA A 96 -4.15 36.91 -9.77
C ALA A 96 -2.62 36.99 -9.73
N ARG A 97 -2.05 36.72 -8.55
CA ARG A 97 -0.62 36.44 -8.34
C ARG A 97 -0.53 35.10 -7.62
N TYR A 98 -0.42 34.01 -8.38
CA TYR A 98 -0.41 32.67 -7.81
C TYR A 98 1.00 32.31 -7.35
N VAL A 99 1.12 31.89 -6.09
CA VAL A 99 2.33 31.34 -5.50
C VAL A 99 2.11 29.86 -5.27
N LEU A 100 2.95 29.01 -5.84
CA LEU A 100 2.94 27.60 -5.48
C LEU A 100 3.67 27.43 -4.15
N TRP A 101 3.05 26.83 -3.14
CA TRP A 101 3.79 26.25 -2.01
C TRP A 101 3.70 24.73 -2.08
N SER A 102 4.77 24.11 -2.55
CA SER A 102 4.81 22.66 -2.73
C SER A 102 5.05 21.97 -1.39
N HIS A 103 4.11 21.13 -0.97
CA HIS A 103 4.20 20.24 0.19
C HIS A 103 4.56 18.79 -0.20
N ILE A 104 5.07 18.62 -1.42
CA ILE A 104 5.67 17.38 -1.97
C ILE A 104 7.03 17.69 -2.61
N ASN A 105 7.92 16.70 -2.75
CA ASN A 105 9.18 16.93 -3.45
C ASN A 105 9.04 17.13 -4.96
N GLY A 106 8.01 16.55 -5.59
CA GLY A 106 7.75 16.65 -7.03
C GLY A 106 8.77 15.94 -7.94
N LEU A 107 9.65 15.09 -7.40
CA LEU A 107 10.67 14.34 -8.14
C LEU A 107 10.08 13.09 -8.80
N SER A 108 9.25 12.37 -8.05
CA SER A 108 8.44 11.23 -8.47
C SER A 108 6.95 11.59 -8.35
N PHE A 109 6.05 10.61 -8.53
CA PHE A 109 4.62 10.82 -8.34
C PHE A 109 4.26 11.37 -6.95
N PRO A 110 3.49 12.46 -6.83
CA PRO A 110 3.00 13.34 -7.91
C PRO A 110 4.09 14.31 -8.41
N VAL A 111 4.41 14.28 -9.71
CA VAL A 111 5.55 15.05 -10.26
C VAL A 111 5.26 16.55 -10.39
N LEU A 112 6.29 17.39 -10.23
CA LEU A 112 6.27 18.82 -10.56
C LEU A 112 7.30 19.12 -11.64
N LYS A 113 6.85 19.35 -12.87
CA LYS A 113 7.73 19.62 -14.01
C LYS A 113 7.96 21.14 -14.18
N PRO A 114 9.12 21.58 -14.68
CA PRO A 114 9.49 22.98 -14.77
C PRO A 114 8.47 23.87 -15.49
N GLU A 115 7.83 23.40 -16.55
CA GLU A 115 6.84 24.14 -17.32
C GLU A 115 5.60 24.55 -16.48
N PHE A 116 5.16 23.71 -15.54
CA PHE A 116 4.09 24.06 -14.60
C PHE A 116 4.57 25.02 -13.52
N LEU A 117 5.85 24.91 -13.12
CA LEU A 117 6.48 25.79 -12.14
C LEU A 117 6.72 27.20 -12.70
N GLU A 118 6.98 27.34 -14.00
CA GLU A 118 7.07 28.62 -14.71
C GLU A 118 5.72 29.36 -14.75
N GLU A 119 4.61 28.64 -14.78
CA GLU A 119 3.29 29.28 -14.87
C GLU A 119 2.90 30.04 -13.61
N PHE A 120 3.52 29.81 -12.45
CA PHE A 120 3.25 30.63 -11.25
C PHE A 120 3.77 32.08 -11.37
N ASP A 121 3.66 32.87 -10.30
CA ASP A 121 4.40 34.13 -10.11
C ASP A 121 5.59 33.97 -9.16
N PHE A 122 5.48 33.01 -8.24
CA PHE A 122 6.54 32.62 -7.31
C PHE A 122 6.36 31.14 -6.91
N VAL A 123 7.45 30.46 -6.56
CA VAL A 123 7.42 29.05 -6.13
C VAL A 123 8.19 28.88 -4.81
N LEU A 124 7.55 28.21 -3.85
CA LEU A 124 8.07 27.92 -2.52
C LEU A 124 8.26 26.41 -2.41
N PHE A 125 9.50 25.95 -2.34
CA PHE A 125 9.82 24.53 -2.17
C PHE A 125 10.02 24.18 -0.70
N THR A 126 9.53 23.02 -0.27
CA THR A 126 9.69 22.53 1.11
C THR A 126 10.92 21.63 1.31
N SER A 127 11.62 21.24 0.25
CA SER A 127 12.86 20.46 0.31
C SER A 127 13.97 21.05 -0.57
N PRO A 128 15.25 21.03 -0.14
CA PRO A 128 16.38 21.40 -0.99
C PRO A 128 16.49 20.55 -2.26
N CYS A 129 16.14 19.25 -2.24
CA CYS A 129 16.30 18.40 -3.42
C CYS A 129 15.42 18.85 -4.59
N SER A 130 14.19 19.32 -4.32
CA SER A 130 13.30 19.92 -5.31
C SER A 130 13.88 21.21 -5.90
N PHE A 131 14.52 22.03 -5.06
CA PHE A 131 15.15 23.28 -5.45
C PHE A 131 16.40 23.07 -6.32
N GLU A 132 17.25 22.10 -5.97
CA GLU A 132 18.41 21.72 -6.80
C GLU A 132 17.97 21.10 -8.14
N ARG A 133 16.92 20.26 -8.15
CA ARG A 133 16.39 19.65 -9.39
C ARG A 133 15.96 20.69 -10.43
N VAL A 134 15.43 21.84 -9.99
CA VAL A 134 15.11 22.96 -10.90
C VAL A 134 16.38 23.59 -11.48
N LYS A 135 17.47 23.72 -10.72
CA LYS A 135 18.75 24.25 -11.22
C LYS A 135 19.40 23.34 -12.27
N GLU A 136 19.26 22.02 -12.12
CA GLU A 136 19.77 21.03 -13.08
C GLU A 136 19.12 21.17 -14.47
N ASN A 137 17.88 21.69 -14.54
CA ASN A 137 17.16 21.83 -15.80
C ASN A 137 17.54 23.13 -16.52
N THR A 138 18.64 23.06 -17.28
CA THR A 138 19.33 24.20 -17.91
C THR A 138 18.48 25.03 -18.88
N GLY A 139 17.37 24.51 -19.40
CA GLY A 139 16.49 25.24 -20.31
C GLY A 139 15.60 26.30 -19.63
N ILE A 140 15.25 26.09 -18.35
CA ILE A 140 14.22 26.86 -17.63
C ILE A 140 14.77 27.51 -16.34
N ALA A 141 15.88 27.01 -15.79
CA ALA A 141 16.44 27.45 -14.52
C ALA A 141 16.67 28.97 -14.38
N GLY A 142 17.08 29.66 -15.45
CA GLY A 142 17.59 31.04 -15.37
C GLY A 142 16.61 32.09 -14.82
N GLU A 143 15.35 32.09 -15.26
CA GLU A 143 14.34 33.02 -14.78
C GLU A 143 13.54 32.43 -13.60
N LEU A 144 13.20 31.14 -13.66
CA LEU A 144 12.48 30.46 -12.59
C LEU A 144 13.24 30.55 -11.25
N MET A 145 14.57 30.42 -11.23
CA MET A 145 15.36 30.51 -9.99
C MET A 145 15.40 31.91 -9.34
N LYS A 146 14.99 32.98 -10.04
CA LYS A 146 14.85 34.32 -9.43
C LYS A 146 13.57 34.47 -8.60
N ARG A 147 12.61 33.57 -8.82
CA ARG A 147 11.26 33.53 -8.27
C ARG A 147 10.97 32.19 -7.58
N THR A 148 12.02 31.54 -7.08
CA THR A 148 11.94 30.41 -6.16
C THR A 148 12.51 30.79 -4.79
N GLU A 149 12.07 30.09 -3.74
CA GLU A 149 12.61 30.20 -2.39
C GLU A 149 12.44 28.86 -1.64
N LEU A 150 13.33 28.56 -0.69
CA LEU A 150 13.24 27.36 0.15
C LEU A 150 12.47 27.69 1.44
N LEU A 151 11.24 27.19 1.55
CA LEU A 151 10.34 27.39 2.68
C LEU A 151 9.85 26.06 3.24
N TYR A 152 10.44 25.62 4.35
CA TYR A 152 10.19 24.31 4.96
C TYR A 152 8.76 24.16 5.50
N GLY A 153 8.19 22.96 5.35
CA GLY A 153 6.85 22.56 5.82
C GLY A 153 6.81 22.17 7.30
N MET A 154 7.66 22.80 8.12
CA MET A 154 7.82 22.47 9.55
C MET A 154 6.85 23.20 10.48
N GLY A 155 6.16 24.23 9.99
CA GLY A 155 5.25 25.05 10.80
C GLY A 155 6.00 25.85 11.86
N ASP A 156 5.45 25.89 13.07
CA ASP A 156 6.08 26.47 14.26
C ASP A 156 6.94 25.43 15.01
N PHE A 157 7.83 24.75 14.29
CA PHE A 157 8.74 23.79 14.89
C PHE A 157 9.78 24.51 15.77
N GLN A 158 9.84 24.10 17.04
CA GLN A 158 10.74 24.65 18.06
C GLN A 158 11.69 23.53 18.53
N PRO A 159 12.75 23.21 17.78
CA PRO A 159 13.61 22.04 18.04
C PRO A 159 14.24 22.02 19.43
N GLN A 160 14.51 23.20 20.01
CA GLN A 160 15.03 23.33 21.37
C GLN A 160 14.05 22.78 22.43
N SER A 161 12.74 22.83 22.16
CA SER A 161 11.67 22.39 23.07
C SER A 161 11.37 20.89 22.95
N VAL A 162 11.89 20.21 21.92
CA VAL A 162 11.69 18.76 21.74
C VAL A 162 12.37 18.01 22.90
N PRO A 163 11.67 17.06 23.56
CA PRO A 163 12.24 16.19 24.58
C PRO A 163 13.55 15.53 24.12
N HIS A 164 14.59 15.58 24.95
CA HIS A 164 15.95 15.20 24.59
C HIS A 164 16.40 13.89 25.26
N LYS A 165 16.94 12.95 24.49
CA LYS A 165 17.58 11.71 24.98
C LYS A 165 18.87 12.06 25.74
N LYS A 166 18.86 11.76 27.05
CA LYS A 166 20.02 12.01 27.93
C LYS A 166 20.99 10.83 28.02
N GLU A 167 20.45 9.62 27.93
CA GLU A 167 21.20 8.37 28.09
C GLU A 167 21.34 7.64 26.76
N TYR A 168 22.57 7.27 26.42
CA TYR A 168 22.92 6.54 25.20
C TYR A 168 23.48 5.14 25.48
N SER A 169 23.45 4.67 26.73
CA SER A 169 23.73 3.27 27.09
C SER A 169 22.85 2.33 26.26
N SER A 170 23.40 1.21 25.77
CA SER A 170 22.61 0.26 24.97
C SER A 170 21.50 -0.33 25.83
N GLY A 171 20.24 -0.07 25.48
CA GLY A 171 19.11 -0.75 26.10
C GLY A 171 19.23 -2.27 25.93
N ASN A 172 18.69 -3.01 26.90
CA ASN A 172 18.41 -4.42 26.72
C ASN A 172 16.92 -4.66 27.08
N PRO A 173 16.01 -4.78 26.10
CA PRO A 173 16.25 -4.74 24.65
C PRO A 173 16.68 -3.36 24.12
N ILE A 174 17.35 -3.32 22.96
CA ILE A 174 17.54 -2.06 22.20
C ILE A 174 16.23 -1.68 21.52
N ARG A 175 15.83 -0.40 21.63
CA ARG A 175 14.58 0.11 21.06
C ARG A 175 14.83 0.89 19.76
N ILE A 176 14.22 0.44 18.68
CA ILE A 176 14.30 1.07 17.36
C ILE A 176 12.93 1.66 17.03
N GLY A 177 12.88 2.97 16.80
CA GLY A 177 11.63 3.69 16.56
C GLY A 177 11.38 4.06 15.10
N TYR A 178 10.12 4.08 14.71
CA TYR A 178 9.58 4.76 13.53
C TYR A 178 8.34 5.57 13.94
N ILE A 179 8.19 6.78 13.42
CA ILE A 179 6.98 7.59 13.60
C ILE A 179 6.56 8.18 12.24
N GLY A 180 5.39 7.80 11.72
CA GLY A 180 4.94 8.25 10.41
C GLY A 180 3.63 7.63 9.95
N THR A 181 3.26 7.84 8.69
CA THR A 181 2.19 7.05 8.05
C THR A 181 2.72 5.65 7.75
N LEU A 182 1.97 4.63 8.13
CA LEU A 182 2.31 3.23 7.93
C LEU A 182 1.54 2.71 6.71
N ASP A 183 2.15 2.90 5.54
CA ASP A 183 1.65 2.60 4.19
C ASP A 183 2.87 2.47 3.26
N PHE A 184 2.89 1.49 2.36
CA PHE A 184 4.02 1.22 1.45
C PHE A 184 4.18 2.24 0.32
N ALA A 185 3.19 3.11 0.09
CA ALA A 185 3.41 4.33 -0.72
C ALA A 185 4.24 5.41 0.00
N LYS A 186 4.61 5.21 1.28
CA LYS A 186 5.57 6.06 2.00
C LYS A 186 6.71 5.24 2.62
N MET A 187 6.40 4.27 3.48
CA MET A 187 7.38 3.34 4.04
C MET A 187 7.94 2.44 2.94
N SER A 188 9.22 2.05 3.02
CA SER A 188 9.79 1.13 2.03
C SER A 188 9.17 -0.27 2.11
N PRO A 189 8.82 -0.93 0.99
CA PRO A 189 8.28 -2.30 1.00
C PRO A 189 9.19 -3.34 1.65
N ASP A 190 10.51 -3.15 1.62
CA ASP A 190 11.51 -4.04 2.23
C ASP A 190 11.71 -3.81 3.74
N TYR A 191 10.98 -2.87 4.37
CA TYR A 191 11.12 -2.58 5.80
C TYR A 191 10.98 -3.82 6.72
N PRO A 192 10.06 -4.77 6.47
CA PRO A 192 9.99 -6.02 7.23
C PRO A 192 11.27 -6.86 7.12
N ASP A 193 11.87 -6.94 5.94
CA ASP A 193 13.11 -7.68 5.69
C ASP A 193 14.30 -7.03 6.40
N VAL A 194 14.37 -5.71 6.42
CA VAL A 194 15.42 -4.98 7.17
C VAL A 194 15.27 -5.19 8.69
N CYS A 195 14.05 -5.25 9.21
CA CYS A 195 13.80 -5.60 10.60
C CYS A 195 14.26 -7.03 10.94
N GLU A 196 14.05 -7.99 10.03
CA GLU A 196 14.52 -9.37 10.16
C GLU A 196 16.05 -9.44 10.17
N LEU A 197 16.72 -8.82 9.19
CA LEU A 197 18.19 -8.71 9.12
C LEU A 197 18.78 -8.07 10.38
N ILE A 198 18.20 -6.98 10.88
CA ILE A 198 18.63 -6.34 12.12
C ILE A 198 18.44 -7.28 13.32
N HIS A 199 17.35 -8.07 13.37
CA HIS A 199 17.10 -9.01 14.46
C HIS A 199 18.07 -10.20 14.45
N GLU A 200 18.45 -10.71 13.28
CA GLU A 200 19.51 -11.73 13.15
C GLU A 200 20.87 -11.21 13.67
N LEU A 201 21.19 -9.95 13.36
CA LEU A 201 22.42 -9.28 13.81
C LEU A 201 22.36 -8.85 15.29
N ILE A 202 21.15 -8.63 15.83
CA ILE A 202 20.88 -8.10 17.17
C ILE A 202 19.62 -8.79 17.76
N PRO A 203 19.75 -10.00 18.34
CA PRO A 203 18.60 -10.81 18.78
C PRO A 203 17.74 -10.18 19.88
N ASN A 204 18.20 -9.10 20.52
CA ASN A 204 17.43 -8.32 21.50
C ASN A 204 16.89 -6.99 20.95
N ALA A 205 16.88 -6.79 19.63
CA ALA A 205 16.21 -5.64 19.01
C ALA A 205 14.68 -5.73 19.14
N LYS A 206 14.05 -4.59 19.46
CA LYS A 206 12.61 -4.38 19.45
C LYS A 206 12.27 -3.12 18.65
N PHE A 207 11.29 -3.23 17.76
CA PHE A 207 10.88 -2.15 16.87
C PHE A 207 9.49 -1.67 17.25
N HIS A 208 9.35 -0.36 17.39
CA HIS A 208 8.12 0.31 17.78
C HIS A 208 7.73 1.29 16.67
N LEU A 209 6.71 0.93 15.89
CA LEU A 209 6.29 1.67 14.71
C LEU A 209 4.96 2.39 15.01
N PHE A 210 5.02 3.70 15.18
CA PHE A 210 3.85 4.55 15.45
C PHE A 210 3.31 5.16 14.16
N GLY A 211 1.99 5.07 13.98
CA GLY A 211 1.30 5.56 12.79
C GLY A 211 -0.13 5.06 12.65
N LYS A 212 -0.91 5.72 11.79
CA LYS A 212 -2.14 5.14 11.24
C LYS A 212 -1.76 4.17 10.12
N TYR A 213 -2.36 2.98 10.14
CA TYR A 213 -2.25 1.91 9.14
C TYR A 213 -3.62 1.32 8.80
N THR A 214 -3.69 0.51 7.75
CA THR A 214 -4.87 -0.29 7.36
C THR A 214 -4.68 -1.77 7.68
N GLU A 215 -5.77 -2.55 7.74
CA GLU A 215 -5.69 -4.01 7.91
C GLU A 215 -4.91 -4.69 6.78
N ASP A 216 -4.95 -4.12 5.57
CA ASP A 216 -4.15 -4.58 4.42
C ASP A 216 -2.66 -4.36 4.64
N PHE A 217 -2.25 -3.17 5.08
CA PHE A 217 -0.86 -2.90 5.46
C PHE A 217 -0.40 -3.84 6.58
N GLU A 218 -1.21 -4.05 7.62
CA GLU A 218 -0.84 -4.96 8.70
C GLU A 218 -0.64 -6.40 8.19
N ARG A 219 -1.54 -6.88 7.32
CA ARG A 219 -1.45 -8.23 6.73
C ARG A 219 -0.19 -8.40 5.88
N GLU A 220 0.12 -7.42 5.03
CA GLU A 220 1.28 -7.46 4.13
C GLU A 220 2.60 -7.31 4.90
N PHE A 221 2.68 -6.32 5.81
CA PHE A 221 3.85 -6.08 6.67
C PHE A 221 4.19 -7.29 7.57
N PHE A 222 3.17 -8.01 8.05
CA PHE A 222 3.33 -9.22 8.87
C PHE A 222 3.10 -10.54 8.10
N SER A 223 3.25 -10.54 6.78
CA SER A 223 3.24 -11.75 5.93
C SER A 223 4.18 -12.83 6.48
N LYS A 224 5.40 -12.43 6.89
CA LYS A 224 6.33 -13.24 7.69
C LYS A 224 5.93 -13.26 9.17
N LYS A 225 5.21 -14.29 9.62
CA LYS A 225 4.70 -14.38 11.02
C LYS A 225 5.76 -14.20 12.11
N GLU A 226 7.00 -14.59 11.88
CA GLU A 226 8.10 -14.53 12.86
C GLU A 226 8.42 -13.10 13.32
N ILE A 227 8.24 -12.10 12.45
CA ILE A 227 8.59 -10.70 12.72
C ILE A 227 7.73 -10.08 13.84
N ARG A 228 6.52 -10.60 14.08
CA ARG A 228 5.63 -10.19 15.20
C ARG A 228 6.25 -10.44 16.58
N LYS A 229 7.30 -11.25 16.69
CA LYS A 229 8.02 -11.50 17.96
C LYS A 229 8.87 -10.30 18.40
N TYR A 230 9.20 -9.38 17.49
CA TYR A 230 10.10 -8.25 17.76
C TYR A 230 9.68 -6.92 17.15
N VAL A 231 8.73 -6.87 16.21
CA VAL A 231 8.12 -5.63 15.71
C VAL A 231 6.71 -5.45 16.28
N THR A 232 6.40 -4.23 16.73
CA THR A 232 5.07 -3.82 17.20
C THR A 232 4.59 -2.61 16.40
N LEU A 233 3.37 -2.70 15.84
CA LEU A 233 2.65 -1.54 15.33
C LEU A 233 1.87 -0.94 16.51
N GLU A 234 2.31 0.23 16.96
CA GLU A 234 1.78 0.89 18.17
C GLU A 234 0.52 1.73 17.87
N GLY A 235 0.19 1.89 16.59
CA GLY A 235 -0.94 2.70 16.15
C GLY A 235 -0.68 4.21 16.26
N PHE A 236 -1.77 5.00 16.28
CA PHE A 236 -1.69 6.46 16.31
C PHE A 236 -1.47 6.98 17.74
N ALA A 237 -0.32 7.62 17.98
CA ALA A 237 -0.05 8.40 19.19
C ALA A 237 -0.52 9.85 19.04
N SER A 238 -1.17 10.39 20.07
CA SER A 238 -1.60 11.81 20.11
C SER A 238 -0.44 12.79 20.33
N ASP A 239 0.57 12.39 21.12
CA ASP A 239 1.85 13.09 21.23
C ASP A 239 3.00 12.15 20.84
N PRO A 240 3.42 12.15 19.56
CA PRO A 240 4.61 11.40 19.13
C PRO A 240 5.92 11.93 19.75
N GLY A 241 5.93 13.17 20.25
CA GLY A 241 7.11 13.84 20.79
C GLY A 241 7.67 13.17 22.04
N GLU A 242 6.81 12.59 22.88
CA GLU A 242 7.20 11.88 24.10
C GLU A 242 7.94 10.56 23.82
N TRP A 243 7.75 9.97 22.64
CA TRP A 243 8.32 8.67 22.29
C TRP A 243 9.77 8.72 21.81
N TYR A 244 10.18 9.79 21.12
CA TYR A 244 11.55 9.88 20.57
C TYR A 244 12.66 9.62 21.61
N PRO A 245 12.65 10.21 22.84
CA PRO A 245 13.70 9.94 23.83
C PRO A 245 13.75 8.48 24.33
N THR A 246 12.68 7.71 24.13
CA THR A 246 12.57 6.31 24.56
C THR A 246 13.23 5.33 23.61
N PHE A 247 13.53 5.76 22.38
CA PHE A 247 14.26 4.97 21.39
C PHE A 247 15.77 5.11 21.59
N ASP A 248 16.53 4.12 21.13
CA ASP A 248 17.99 4.18 21.03
C ASP A 248 18.45 4.59 19.64
N LEU A 249 17.68 4.22 18.62
CA LEU A 249 17.90 4.51 17.20
C LEU A 249 16.57 4.90 16.55
N PHE A 250 16.60 5.78 15.56
CA PHE A 250 15.45 6.05 14.69
C PHE A 250 15.71 5.48 13.30
N LEU A 251 14.88 4.53 12.87
CA LEU A 251 14.98 3.89 11.57
C LEU A 251 13.87 4.46 10.68
N TYR A 252 14.23 5.14 9.59
CA TYR A 252 13.28 5.86 8.75
C TYR A 252 13.54 5.60 7.26
N LEU A 253 13.16 4.39 6.83
CA LEU A 253 13.36 3.90 5.47
C LEU A 253 12.07 4.15 4.67
N LEU A 254 12.14 5.11 3.74
CA LEU A 254 11.03 5.43 2.85
C LEU A 254 11.23 4.75 1.48
N THR A 255 10.11 4.48 0.80
CA THR A 255 10.15 3.96 -0.58
C THR A 255 10.91 4.93 -1.50
N LYS A 256 11.60 4.39 -2.51
CA LYS A 256 12.49 5.17 -3.39
C LYS A 256 11.79 6.34 -4.10
N ASN A 257 10.55 6.10 -4.52
CA ASN A 257 9.73 7.06 -5.25
C ASN A 257 8.77 7.84 -4.33
N ASN A 258 9.16 8.06 -3.07
CA ASN A 258 8.34 8.79 -2.11
C ASN A 258 8.11 10.26 -2.50
N TYR A 259 7.02 10.84 -2.00
CA TYR A 259 6.70 12.26 -2.13
C TYR A 259 7.27 13.12 -0.97
N ALA A 260 8.13 12.55 -0.13
CA ALA A 260 8.63 13.11 1.14
C ALA A 260 9.38 14.43 0.92
N THR A 261 9.35 15.33 1.90
CA THR A 261 9.93 16.68 1.72
C THR A 261 10.74 17.15 2.93
N THR A 262 10.25 18.09 3.74
CA THR A 262 10.88 18.54 4.98
C THR A 262 11.02 17.43 6.04
N GLU A 263 10.20 16.37 5.94
CA GLU A 263 10.13 15.22 6.86
C GLU A 263 10.28 15.55 8.34
N ASN A 264 9.20 16.13 8.88
CA ASN A 264 9.11 16.52 10.30
C ASN A 264 9.49 15.40 11.27
N ALA A 265 9.22 14.12 10.96
CA ALA A 265 9.62 12.99 11.80
C ALA A 265 11.15 12.83 11.92
N ILE A 266 11.89 13.07 10.83
CA ILE A 266 13.36 13.09 10.85
C ILE A 266 13.83 14.29 11.68
N LEU A 267 13.27 15.49 11.46
CA LEU A 267 13.66 16.69 12.20
C LEU A 267 13.38 16.58 13.70
N GLU A 268 12.25 15.98 14.08
CA GLU A 268 11.86 15.72 15.46
C GLU A 268 12.77 14.66 16.11
N ALA A 269 13.09 13.57 15.42
CA ALA A 269 14.06 12.57 15.91
C ALA A 269 15.48 13.16 16.10
N MET A 270 15.96 13.92 15.13
CA MET A 270 17.24 14.64 15.21
C MET A 270 17.23 15.65 16.36
N ALA A 271 16.15 16.44 16.51
CA ALA A 271 16.00 17.37 17.63
C ALA A 271 15.94 16.65 18.98
N ALA A 272 15.35 15.44 19.05
CA ALA A 272 15.38 14.62 20.26
C ALA A 272 16.77 14.07 20.61
N GLY A 273 17.75 14.22 19.70
CA GLY A 273 19.11 13.69 19.85
C GLY A 273 19.24 12.22 19.43
N LEU A 274 18.34 11.70 18.58
CA LEU A 274 18.49 10.34 18.09
C LEU A 274 19.49 10.27 16.92
N PRO A 275 20.33 9.23 16.86
CA PRO A 275 20.97 8.85 15.60
C PRO A 275 19.88 8.29 14.66
N VAL A 276 19.79 8.89 13.48
CA VAL A 276 18.79 8.56 12.45
C VAL A 276 19.45 7.75 11.33
N VAL A 277 18.83 6.65 10.90
CA VAL A 277 19.24 5.85 9.74
C VAL A 277 18.16 5.95 8.66
N VAL A 278 18.55 6.36 7.45
CA VAL A 278 17.67 6.60 6.28
C VAL A 278 18.23 5.93 5.04
N TYR A 279 17.39 5.76 4.02
CA TYR A 279 17.86 5.42 2.67
C TYR A 279 18.43 6.63 1.92
N ASP A 280 19.21 6.35 0.86
CA ASP A 280 19.91 7.33 0.03
C ASP A 280 19.01 8.10 -0.97
N ASN A 281 17.72 8.17 -0.65
CA ASN A 281 16.70 8.95 -1.34
C ASN A 281 17.04 10.47 -1.29
N PRO A 282 16.70 11.25 -2.34
CA PRO A 282 17.05 12.67 -2.40
C PRO A 282 16.50 13.56 -1.27
N PRO A 283 15.24 13.42 -0.79
CA PRO A 283 14.73 14.22 0.33
C PRO A 283 15.49 13.96 1.64
N GLU A 284 15.72 12.69 1.97
CA GLU A 284 16.41 12.29 3.20
C GLU A 284 17.87 12.75 3.20
N LYS A 285 18.59 12.64 2.07
CA LYS A 285 19.94 13.20 1.89
C LYS A 285 20.01 14.73 1.94
N ALA A 286 18.91 15.42 1.69
CA ALA A 286 18.84 16.87 1.85
C ALA A 286 18.73 17.31 3.33
N ILE A 287 18.44 16.36 4.24
CA ILE A 287 18.32 16.58 5.69
C ILE A 287 19.53 15.99 6.43
N ILE A 288 19.89 14.74 6.14
CA ILE A 288 20.94 13.98 6.84
C ILE A 288 22.31 14.22 6.21
N LYS A 289 23.26 14.71 7.04
CA LYS A 289 24.69 14.69 6.74
C LYS A 289 25.27 13.36 7.20
N ASP A 290 25.53 12.47 6.23
CA ASP A 290 26.02 11.11 6.50
C ASP A 290 27.26 11.07 7.41
N GLY A 291 27.29 10.11 8.33
CA GLY A 291 28.32 9.97 9.37
C GLY A 291 28.37 11.07 10.44
N VAL A 292 27.67 12.20 10.25
CA VAL A 292 27.71 13.39 11.12
C VAL A 292 26.41 13.54 11.91
N THR A 293 25.27 13.69 11.23
CA THR A 293 23.94 13.93 11.85
C THR A 293 22.97 12.75 11.67
N GLY A 294 23.44 11.67 11.08
CA GLY A 294 22.71 10.42 10.83
C GLY A 294 23.57 9.48 10.00
N ILE A 295 22.97 8.41 9.48
CA ILE A 295 23.59 7.50 8.51
C ILE A 295 22.66 7.38 7.30
N VAL A 296 23.26 7.45 6.10
CA VAL A 296 22.58 7.21 4.83
C VAL A 296 23.01 5.83 4.31
N ALA A 297 22.05 4.95 4.02
CA ALA A 297 22.28 3.61 3.51
C ALA A 297 21.75 3.47 2.08
N GLY A 298 22.50 2.81 1.18
CA GLY A 298 22.07 2.51 -0.19
C GLY A 298 21.26 1.21 -0.32
N SER A 299 21.13 0.43 0.76
CA SER A 299 20.38 -0.83 0.77
C SER A 299 19.94 -1.24 2.19
N GLY A 300 18.99 -2.18 2.27
CA GLY A 300 18.55 -2.77 3.55
C GLY A 300 19.68 -3.44 4.35
N ASN A 301 20.64 -4.07 3.67
CA ASN A 301 21.84 -4.64 4.30
C ASN A 301 22.71 -3.54 4.93
N GLU A 302 22.96 -2.45 4.21
CA GLU A 302 23.71 -1.30 4.75
C GLU A 302 22.98 -0.63 5.92
N ALA A 303 21.65 -0.55 5.87
CA ALA A 303 20.85 -0.05 6.99
C ALA A 303 20.96 -0.97 8.22
N ALA A 304 20.94 -2.29 8.02
CA ALA A 304 21.11 -3.26 9.10
C ALA A 304 22.52 -3.23 9.72
N ASP A 305 23.57 -3.14 8.89
CA ASP A 305 24.95 -2.97 9.35
C ASP A 305 25.18 -1.62 10.05
N ALA A 306 24.55 -0.55 9.57
CA ALA A 306 24.55 0.76 10.22
C ALA A 306 23.93 0.69 11.62
N VAL A 307 22.76 0.04 11.75
CA VAL A 307 22.09 -0.21 13.04
C VAL A 307 22.95 -1.05 13.98
N LYS A 308 23.58 -2.12 13.48
CA LYS A 308 24.52 -2.98 14.24
C LYS A 308 25.74 -2.20 14.73
N ARG A 309 26.37 -1.41 13.86
CA ARG A 309 27.50 -0.54 14.21
C ARG A 309 27.12 0.44 15.30
N LEU A 310 25.97 1.11 15.14
CA LEU A 310 25.45 2.01 16.16
C LEU A 310 25.13 1.28 17.47
N PHE A 311 24.55 0.08 17.46
CA PHE A 311 24.29 -0.73 18.66
C PHE A 311 25.57 -1.07 19.46
N LEU A 312 26.67 -1.40 18.77
CA LEU A 312 27.95 -1.74 19.40
C LEU A 312 28.70 -0.50 19.95
N HIS A 313 28.38 0.71 19.48
CA HIS A 313 29.15 1.93 19.79
C HIS A 313 28.28 3.05 20.39
N ALA A 314 28.06 3.00 21.71
CA ALA A 314 27.28 4.00 22.46
C ALA A 314 27.78 5.44 22.32
N GLU A 315 29.11 5.66 22.36
CA GLU A 315 29.70 6.98 22.14
C GLU A 315 29.47 7.51 20.73
N GLU A 316 29.34 6.64 19.72
CA GLU A 316 28.99 7.07 18.37
C GLU A 316 27.52 7.45 18.24
N ARG A 317 26.59 6.69 18.86
CA ARG A 317 25.18 7.10 18.96
C ARG A 317 25.05 8.49 19.59
N LYS A 318 25.78 8.71 20.69
CA LYS A 318 25.84 9.99 21.40
C LYS A 318 26.42 11.11 20.54
N ARG A 319 27.54 10.86 19.85
CA ARG A 319 28.18 11.81 18.92
C ARG A 319 27.22 12.25 17.81
N ILE A 320 26.62 11.28 17.11
CA ILE A 320 25.72 11.55 15.97
C ILE A 320 24.43 12.22 16.45
N GLY A 321 23.82 11.73 17.53
CA GLY A 321 22.62 12.31 18.12
C GLY A 321 22.82 13.75 18.60
N THR A 322 23.94 14.03 19.27
CA THR A 322 24.28 15.41 19.69
C THR A 322 24.42 16.34 18.49
N ALA A 323 25.22 15.94 17.49
CA ALA A 323 25.42 16.73 16.28
C ALA A 323 24.14 16.92 15.45
N ALA A 324 23.23 15.93 15.45
CA ALA A 324 21.92 16.03 14.82
C ALA A 324 21.04 17.09 15.51
N ARG A 325 20.99 17.10 16.85
CA ARG A 325 20.23 18.09 17.62
C ARG A 325 20.78 19.49 17.42
N GLU A 326 22.09 19.68 17.50
CA GLU A 326 22.77 20.96 17.25
C GLU A 326 22.45 21.48 15.85
N TYR A 327 22.64 20.65 14.82
CA TYR A 327 22.35 21.01 13.43
C TYR A 327 20.90 21.44 13.20
N VAL A 328 19.92 20.72 13.78
CA VAL A 328 18.51 21.08 13.59
C VAL A 328 18.13 22.37 14.31
N ILE A 329 18.65 22.59 15.53
CA ILE A 329 18.45 23.85 16.28
C ILE A 329 18.99 25.07 15.50
N GLU A 330 20.14 24.93 14.85
CA GLU A 330 20.75 26.00 14.07
C GLU A 330 20.01 26.28 12.76
N ASN A 331 19.57 25.24 12.03
CA ASN A 331 19.19 25.35 10.62
C ASN A 331 17.66 25.34 10.37
N TYR A 332 16.85 24.77 11.27
CA TYR A 332 15.40 24.59 11.10
C TYR A 332 14.59 25.50 12.02
N ARG A 333 14.85 26.80 11.91
CA ARG A 333 14.23 27.85 12.73
C ARG A 333 12.96 28.41 12.10
N ALA A 334 11.83 28.34 12.82
CA ALA A 334 10.53 28.85 12.37
C ALA A 334 10.54 30.37 12.05
N ASP A 335 11.25 31.19 12.82
CA ASP A 335 11.33 32.64 12.62
C ASP A 335 12.10 33.01 11.32
N VAL A 336 13.16 32.27 11.03
CA VAL A 336 13.94 32.39 9.77
C VAL A 336 13.08 31.94 8.58
N ASN A 337 12.33 30.85 8.73
CA ASN A 337 11.42 30.34 7.71
C ASN A 337 10.32 31.37 7.37
N ALA A 338 9.69 31.95 8.40
CA ALA A 338 8.71 33.03 8.24
C ALA A 338 9.31 34.29 7.59
N LYS A 339 10.58 34.61 7.85
CA LYS A 339 11.28 35.68 7.11
C LYS A 339 11.40 35.37 5.62
N ARG A 340 11.80 34.14 5.24
CA ARG A 340 11.87 33.74 3.82
C ARG A 340 10.52 33.86 3.12
N PHE A 341 9.43 33.48 3.78
CA PHE A 341 8.08 33.69 3.26
C PHE A 341 7.78 35.18 3.03
N ARG A 342 7.99 36.05 4.03
CA ARG A 342 7.83 37.51 3.85
C ARG A 342 8.66 38.04 2.67
N ASP A 343 9.93 37.66 2.57
CA ASP A 343 10.82 38.08 1.46
C ASP A 343 10.31 37.58 0.08
N ALA A 344 9.63 36.44 0.01
CA ALA A 344 9.00 35.93 -1.21
C ALA A 344 7.67 36.65 -1.52
N ILE A 345 6.82 36.90 -0.52
CA ILE A 345 5.57 37.67 -0.68
C ILE A 345 5.87 39.11 -1.13
N GLU A 346 6.87 39.76 -0.55
CA GLU A 346 7.32 41.10 -0.95
C GLU A 346 7.88 41.17 -2.39
N ARG A 347 8.38 40.05 -2.93
CA ARG A 347 8.74 39.92 -4.36
C ARG A 347 7.49 39.70 -5.22
N THR A 348 6.59 38.82 -4.80
CA THR A 348 5.36 38.47 -5.50
C THR A 348 4.46 39.69 -5.73
N VAL A 349 4.11 40.42 -4.66
CA VAL A 349 3.13 41.52 -4.73
C VAL A 349 3.58 42.74 -5.54
N LYS A 350 4.87 42.83 -5.89
CA LYS A 350 5.42 43.86 -6.81
C LYS A 350 5.12 43.57 -8.28
N ARG A 351 4.76 42.32 -8.63
CA ARG A 351 4.35 41.93 -9.99
C ARG A 351 2.93 42.46 -10.28
N PRO A 352 2.53 42.69 -11.53
CA PRO A 352 1.11 42.88 -11.86
C PRO A 352 0.32 41.58 -11.60
N LYS A 353 -0.99 41.70 -11.35
CA LYS A 353 -1.89 40.54 -11.52
C LYS A 353 -1.97 40.20 -13.00
N ARG A 354 -2.01 38.91 -13.34
CA ARG A 354 -2.12 38.42 -14.73
C ARG A 354 -3.04 37.20 -14.79
N LEU A 355 -3.47 36.84 -16.00
CA LEU A 355 -4.04 35.52 -16.26
C LEU A 355 -2.93 34.46 -16.36
N HIS A 356 -3.34 33.22 -16.14
CA HIS A 356 -2.49 32.04 -16.09
C HIS A 356 -3.08 30.97 -17.02
N HIS A 357 -2.25 30.02 -17.44
CA HIS A 357 -2.59 29.04 -18.50
C HIS A 357 -2.27 27.60 -18.08
N PHE A 358 -2.67 27.21 -16.87
CA PHE A 358 -2.42 25.88 -16.31
C PHE A 358 -3.01 24.77 -17.19
N ALA A 359 -4.22 24.93 -17.73
CA ALA A 359 -4.88 23.90 -18.53
C ALA A 359 -4.19 23.61 -19.88
N ASP A 360 -3.38 24.54 -20.40
CA ASP A 360 -2.57 24.32 -21.60
C ASP A 360 -1.26 23.56 -21.30
N ILE A 361 -0.88 23.45 -20.02
CA ILE A 361 0.30 22.72 -19.54
C ILE A 361 -0.09 21.34 -19.01
N VAL A 362 -1.09 21.27 -18.12
CA VAL A 362 -1.49 20.04 -17.43
C VAL A 362 -2.65 19.32 -18.10
N GLY A 363 -3.32 19.93 -19.08
CA GLY A 363 -4.47 19.39 -19.78
C GLY A 363 -5.83 19.91 -19.29
N ARG A 364 -6.84 19.70 -20.13
CA ARG A 364 -8.17 20.31 -19.99
C ARG A 364 -9.17 19.37 -19.32
N SER A 365 -9.02 18.07 -19.50
CA SER A 365 -9.75 17.01 -18.80
C SER A 365 -9.07 16.63 -17.48
N LEU A 366 -9.81 16.00 -16.58
CA LEU A 366 -9.26 15.46 -15.33
C LEU A 366 -8.24 14.35 -15.59
N TRP A 367 -8.57 13.44 -16.51
CA TRP A 367 -7.67 12.37 -16.95
C TRP A 367 -6.30 12.89 -17.45
N GLU A 368 -6.27 13.93 -18.29
CA GLU A 368 -5.00 14.51 -18.75
C GLU A 368 -4.15 15.05 -17.59
N ARG A 369 -4.78 15.64 -16.56
CA ARG A 369 -4.08 16.16 -15.38
C ARG A 369 -3.59 15.07 -14.46
N PHE A 370 -4.37 14.00 -14.29
CA PHE A 370 -3.90 12.80 -13.61
C PHE A 370 -2.67 12.24 -14.31
N LEU A 371 -2.74 12.04 -15.63
CA LEU A 371 -1.61 11.61 -16.45
C LEU A 371 -0.42 12.60 -16.48
N TYR A 372 -0.66 13.89 -16.24
CA TYR A 372 0.42 14.87 -16.08
C TYR A 372 1.21 14.59 -14.80
N ILE A 373 0.54 14.40 -13.67
CA ILE A 373 1.18 14.15 -12.36
C ILE A 373 1.77 12.73 -12.23
N CYS A 374 1.35 11.78 -13.07
CA CYS A 374 1.96 10.43 -13.17
C CYS A 374 3.47 10.44 -13.46
N GLY A 375 4.01 11.47 -14.12
CA GLY A 375 5.43 11.50 -14.47
C GLY A 375 5.82 10.33 -15.38
N GLU A 376 6.78 9.51 -14.93
CA GLU A 376 7.26 8.34 -15.66
C GLU A 376 6.19 7.23 -15.77
N ASP A 377 5.29 7.10 -14.78
CA ASP A 377 4.21 6.12 -14.76
C ASP A 377 3.06 6.43 -15.73
N ARG A 378 3.13 7.55 -16.48
CA ARG A 378 2.06 7.99 -17.39
C ARG A 378 1.65 6.89 -18.39
N GLN A 379 2.63 6.33 -19.12
CA GLN A 379 2.35 5.33 -20.15
C GLN A 379 1.75 4.05 -19.53
N ASN A 380 2.20 3.70 -18.32
CA ASN A 380 1.70 2.55 -17.59
C ASN A 380 0.24 2.76 -17.12
N ALA A 381 -0.10 3.96 -16.64
CA ALA A 381 -1.48 4.35 -16.34
C ALA A 381 -2.39 4.28 -17.59
N GLU A 382 -1.92 4.76 -18.74
CA GLU A 382 -2.64 4.66 -20.02
C GLU A 382 -2.85 3.18 -20.46
N VAL A 383 -1.86 2.31 -20.26
CA VAL A 383 -1.93 0.86 -20.57
C VAL A 383 -2.92 0.13 -19.64
N LEU A 384 -2.85 0.37 -18.33
CA LEU A 384 -3.72 -0.24 -17.33
C LEU A 384 -5.18 0.21 -17.52
N ALA A 385 -5.42 1.51 -17.75
CA ALA A 385 -6.76 2.05 -18.03
C ALA A 385 -7.36 1.50 -19.35
N ALA A 386 -6.52 1.11 -20.31
CA ALA A 386 -6.93 0.41 -21.53
C ALA A 386 -7.21 -1.09 -21.34
N GLY A 387 -7.23 -1.59 -20.10
CA GLY A 387 -7.54 -2.98 -19.76
C GLY A 387 -6.43 -3.99 -20.07
N LYS A 388 -5.20 -3.53 -20.32
CA LYS A 388 -4.03 -4.38 -20.59
C LYS A 388 -3.25 -4.65 -19.30
N SER A 389 -2.50 -5.75 -19.27
CA SER A 389 -1.59 -6.05 -18.15
C SER A 389 -0.42 -5.06 -18.10
N GLY A 390 -0.04 -4.69 -16.88
CA GLY A 390 1.09 -3.81 -16.58
C GLY A 390 1.49 -3.94 -15.11
N SER A 391 2.66 -3.44 -14.73
CA SER A 391 3.09 -3.41 -13.32
C SER A 391 2.34 -2.30 -12.57
N VAL A 392 1.64 -2.60 -11.48
CA VAL A 392 0.99 -1.56 -10.68
C VAL A 392 2.00 -0.87 -9.75
N PRO A 393 2.24 0.45 -9.86
CA PRO A 393 3.10 1.19 -8.93
C PRO A 393 2.44 1.31 -7.56
N ASP A 394 3.21 1.18 -6.47
CA ASP A 394 2.66 1.20 -5.10
C ASP A 394 1.92 2.52 -4.76
N CYS A 395 2.34 3.63 -5.37
CA CYS A 395 1.67 4.92 -5.23
C CYS A 395 0.27 4.99 -5.86
N PHE A 396 -0.09 4.04 -6.75
CA PHE A 396 -1.45 3.91 -7.27
C PHE A 396 -2.32 3.00 -6.39
N LYS A 397 -1.70 2.06 -5.64
CA LYS A 397 -2.38 1.16 -4.70
C LYS A 397 -2.90 1.88 -3.45
N SER A 398 -2.16 2.88 -2.96
CA SER A 398 -2.51 3.58 -1.73
C SER A 398 -3.91 4.21 -1.80
N GLY A 399 -4.70 4.03 -0.73
CA GLY A 399 -5.94 4.77 -0.53
C GLY A 399 -5.73 6.27 -0.20
N SER A 400 -4.48 6.73 -0.14
CA SER A 400 -4.06 8.07 0.26
C SER A 400 -3.27 8.79 -0.84
N LYS A 401 -3.46 10.12 -0.92
CA LYS A 401 -2.69 11.10 -1.73
C LYS A 401 -2.58 10.78 -3.23
N SER A 402 -3.31 11.56 -4.03
CA SER A 402 -3.31 11.57 -5.49
C SER A 402 -3.55 10.25 -6.25
N SER A 403 -3.72 9.10 -5.60
CA SER A 403 -4.00 7.81 -6.28
C SER A 403 -5.32 7.80 -7.07
N PRO A 404 -5.53 6.86 -8.02
CA PRO A 404 -6.78 6.76 -8.78
C PRO A 404 -8.02 6.65 -7.88
N ALA A 405 -7.96 5.77 -6.87
CA ALA A 405 -9.03 5.60 -5.88
C ALA A 405 -9.30 6.88 -5.07
N HIS A 406 -8.31 7.75 -4.90
CA HIS A 406 -8.47 9.04 -4.24
C HIS A 406 -9.12 10.09 -5.15
N PHE A 407 -8.78 10.15 -6.44
CA PHE A 407 -9.48 11.00 -7.41
C PHE A 407 -10.97 10.64 -7.54
N LEU A 408 -11.28 9.34 -7.56
CA LEU A 408 -12.66 8.83 -7.66
C LEU A 408 -13.55 9.14 -6.46
N LYS A 409 -13.01 9.65 -5.34
CA LYS A 409 -13.82 10.18 -4.23
C LYS A 409 -14.49 11.52 -4.54
N TYR A 410 -13.96 12.27 -5.52
CA TYR A 410 -14.38 13.63 -5.83
C TYR A 410 -14.92 13.79 -7.26
N TYR A 411 -14.58 12.88 -8.16
CA TYR A 411 -14.90 13.00 -9.58
C TYR A 411 -15.28 11.64 -10.18
N ASP A 412 -16.31 11.65 -11.03
CA ASP A 412 -16.60 10.55 -11.94
C ASP A 412 -15.82 10.75 -13.23
N ASP A 413 -14.87 9.85 -13.52
CA ASP A 413 -14.07 9.83 -14.75
C ASP A 413 -13.83 8.39 -15.18
N ARG A 414 -14.29 8.07 -16.39
CA ARG A 414 -14.28 6.72 -16.95
C ARG A 414 -12.87 6.08 -17.01
N ASN A 415 -11.83 6.87 -17.26
CA ASN A 415 -10.48 6.35 -17.39
C ASN A 415 -9.86 6.09 -16.01
N LEU A 416 -10.14 6.95 -15.04
CA LEU A 416 -9.77 6.71 -13.64
C LEU A 416 -10.49 5.48 -13.07
N THR A 417 -11.78 5.28 -13.37
CA THR A 417 -12.53 4.08 -12.97
C THR A 417 -11.91 2.82 -13.58
N ALA A 418 -11.64 2.80 -14.89
CA ALA A 418 -11.01 1.66 -15.54
C ALA A 418 -9.59 1.36 -14.99
N LEU A 419 -8.81 2.40 -14.66
CA LEU A 419 -7.51 2.26 -14.01
C LEU A 419 -7.63 1.63 -12.61
N ALA A 420 -8.55 2.13 -11.78
CA ALA A 420 -8.78 1.60 -10.44
C ALA A 420 -9.29 0.16 -10.46
N GLU A 421 -10.23 -0.17 -11.35
CA GLU A 421 -10.70 -1.55 -11.57
C GLU A 421 -9.55 -2.48 -11.97
N ARG A 422 -8.63 -2.01 -12.83
CA ARG A 422 -7.46 -2.81 -13.23
C ARG A 422 -6.47 -3.00 -12.08
N ILE A 423 -6.21 -1.98 -11.28
CA ILE A 423 -5.37 -2.08 -10.07
C ILE A 423 -5.91 -3.16 -9.12
N CYS A 424 -7.20 -3.08 -8.79
CA CYS A 424 -7.88 -4.07 -7.95
C CYS A 424 -7.95 -5.50 -8.57
N ALA A 425 -7.71 -5.65 -9.87
CA ALA A 425 -7.60 -6.95 -10.54
C ALA A 425 -6.17 -7.50 -10.46
N GLU A 426 -5.16 -6.67 -10.72
CA GLU A 426 -3.75 -7.09 -10.62
C GLU A 426 -3.33 -7.38 -9.17
N GLU A 427 -3.84 -6.61 -8.19
CA GLU A 427 -3.62 -6.89 -6.76
C GLU A 427 -4.18 -8.24 -6.33
N ARG A 428 -5.34 -8.65 -6.85
CA ARG A 428 -5.91 -9.98 -6.59
C ARG A 428 -5.12 -11.11 -7.26
N ASN A 429 -4.43 -10.83 -8.37
CA ASN A 429 -3.52 -11.77 -9.02
C ASN A 429 -2.14 -11.82 -8.32
N GLY A 430 -1.74 -10.75 -7.63
CA GLY A 430 -0.42 -10.60 -6.99
C GLY A 430 -0.41 -10.84 -5.48
N SER A 431 -1.56 -10.84 -4.79
CA SER A 431 -1.63 -11.13 -3.36
C SER A 431 -1.67 -12.64 -3.11
N GLU A 432 -0.63 -13.20 -2.49
CA GLU A 432 -0.63 -14.57 -1.92
C GLU A 432 -1.49 -14.67 -0.63
N THR A 433 -2.68 -14.06 -0.64
CA THR A 433 -3.69 -14.15 0.44
C THR A 433 -5.07 -14.39 -0.16
N GLY A 434 -5.20 -15.49 -0.89
CA GLY A 434 -6.44 -15.96 -1.49
C GLY A 434 -6.28 -17.41 -1.94
N MET A 435 -7.37 -18.17 -1.90
CA MET A 435 -7.37 -19.58 -2.35
C MET A 435 -6.79 -19.68 -3.76
N LYS A 436 -5.66 -20.36 -3.88
CA LYS A 436 -4.99 -20.52 -5.17
C LYS A 436 -5.70 -21.64 -5.95
N ILE A 437 -6.41 -21.23 -6.99
CA ILE A 437 -7.19 -22.10 -7.86
C ILE A 437 -6.37 -22.39 -9.12
N THR A 438 -6.20 -23.66 -9.48
CA THR A 438 -5.48 -24.08 -10.69
C THR A 438 -6.33 -25.07 -11.48
N GLU A 439 -6.70 -24.74 -12.71
CA GLU A 439 -7.40 -25.68 -13.60
C GLU A 439 -6.47 -26.84 -13.95
N THR A 440 -6.98 -28.07 -13.86
CA THR A 440 -6.25 -29.28 -14.25
C THR A 440 -6.31 -29.50 -15.76
N LYS A 441 -5.71 -30.58 -16.25
CA LYS A 441 -5.86 -30.99 -17.65
C LYS A 441 -7.29 -31.42 -18.02
N ILE A 442 -8.20 -31.67 -17.08
CA ILE A 442 -9.62 -31.94 -17.37
C ILE A 442 -10.40 -30.63 -17.31
N LYS A 443 -11.16 -30.31 -18.37
CA LYS A 443 -11.84 -29.02 -18.48
C LYS A 443 -12.93 -28.86 -17.40
N GLY A 444 -12.85 -27.77 -16.62
CA GLY A 444 -13.73 -27.45 -15.50
C GLY A 444 -13.37 -28.15 -14.18
N CYS A 445 -12.24 -28.86 -14.12
CA CYS A 445 -11.78 -29.57 -12.93
C CYS A 445 -10.57 -28.86 -12.33
N PHE A 446 -10.60 -28.52 -11.03
CA PHE A 446 -9.65 -27.59 -10.41
C PHE A 446 -9.01 -28.13 -9.14
N VAL A 447 -7.74 -27.81 -8.93
CA VAL A 447 -7.05 -27.91 -7.64
C VAL A 447 -7.25 -26.59 -6.89
N ILE A 448 -7.59 -26.67 -5.60
CA ILE A 448 -7.74 -25.49 -4.74
C ILE A 448 -6.78 -25.66 -3.55
N GLU A 449 -5.78 -24.77 -3.46
CA GLU A 449 -4.86 -24.68 -2.32
C GLU A 449 -5.39 -23.62 -1.34
N ARG A 450 -5.57 -23.99 -0.07
CA ARG A 450 -6.27 -23.16 0.94
C ARG A 450 -5.30 -22.41 1.86
N ASP A 451 -5.59 -21.14 2.11
CA ASP A 451 -4.84 -20.30 3.07
C ASP A 451 -4.97 -20.82 4.51
N VAL A 452 -3.87 -20.81 5.28
CA VAL A 452 -3.80 -21.34 6.65
C VAL A 452 -3.41 -20.28 7.68
N PHE A 453 -4.35 -19.94 8.55
CA PHE A 453 -4.14 -19.10 9.72
C PHE A 453 -3.88 -19.97 10.96
N GLN A 454 -2.64 -20.43 11.10
CA GLN A 454 -2.17 -21.17 12.28
C GLN A 454 -1.66 -20.25 13.40
N ASP A 455 -2.05 -20.57 14.64
CA ASP A 455 -1.59 -20.00 15.93
C ASP A 455 -1.41 -21.10 17.00
N GLU A 456 -1.20 -20.74 18.27
CA GLU A 456 -0.96 -21.70 19.38
C GLU A 456 -2.16 -22.62 19.70
N ARG A 457 -3.36 -22.29 19.23
CA ARG A 457 -4.60 -23.07 19.46
C ARG A 457 -4.86 -24.11 18.37
N GLY A 458 -4.08 -24.09 17.29
CA GLY A 458 -4.29 -24.90 16.09
C GLY A 458 -4.31 -24.04 14.83
N TYR A 459 -5.13 -24.41 13.84
CA TYR A 459 -5.26 -23.63 12.61
C TYR A 459 -6.72 -23.32 12.25
N PHE A 460 -6.90 -22.18 11.60
CA PHE A 460 -8.11 -21.81 10.91
C PHE A 460 -7.85 -21.76 9.40
N SER A 461 -8.77 -22.30 8.61
CA SER A 461 -8.75 -22.26 7.14
C SER A 461 -10.18 -22.13 6.68
N ARG A 462 -10.45 -21.23 5.73
CA ARG A 462 -11.71 -21.27 4.97
C ARG A 462 -11.75 -22.62 4.24
N ALA A 463 -12.86 -23.35 4.31
CA ALA A 463 -13.00 -24.63 3.60
C ALA A 463 -13.21 -24.39 2.09
N PHE A 464 -14.11 -23.47 1.77
CA PHE A 464 -14.28 -22.84 0.46
C PHE A 464 -14.79 -21.40 0.67
N ASP A 465 -14.78 -20.61 -0.40
CA ASP A 465 -15.41 -19.29 -0.44
C ASP A 465 -16.30 -19.24 -1.69
N LYS A 466 -17.62 -19.06 -1.51
CA LYS A 466 -18.58 -19.14 -2.62
C LYS A 466 -18.22 -18.18 -3.75
N LYS A 467 -17.93 -16.92 -3.40
CA LYS A 467 -17.61 -15.87 -4.38
C LYS A 467 -16.31 -16.20 -5.12
N THR A 468 -15.27 -16.63 -4.41
CA THR A 468 -13.98 -17.00 -5.04
C THR A 468 -14.12 -18.19 -6.01
N LEU A 469 -14.99 -19.16 -5.70
CA LEU A 469 -15.27 -20.26 -6.64
C LEU A 469 -16.08 -19.80 -7.85
N GLU A 470 -17.10 -18.97 -7.66
CA GLU A 470 -17.93 -18.41 -8.75
C GLU A 470 -17.12 -17.50 -9.68
N GLU A 471 -16.20 -16.68 -9.15
CA GLU A 471 -15.27 -15.84 -9.93
C GLU A 471 -14.31 -16.70 -10.80
N ALA A 472 -14.01 -17.93 -10.38
CA ALA A 472 -13.25 -18.92 -11.15
C ALA A 472 -14.13 -19.79 -12.09
N GLY A 473 -15.43 -19.52 -12.19
CA GLY A 473 -16.36 -20.23 -13.07
C GLY A 473 -16.87 -21.57 -12.53
N MET A 474 -16.69 -21.85 -11.23
CA MET A 474 -17.21 -23.05 -10.55
C MET A 474 -18.60 -22.82 -9.96
N CYS A 475 -19.41 -23.89 -9.88
CA CYS A 475 -20.67 -23.86 -9.15
C CYS A 475 -20.41 -24.10 -7.66
N ALA A 476 -20.83 -23.16 -6.81
CA ALA A 476 -20.65 -23.24 -5.36
C ALA A 476 -21.96 -23.27 -4.57
N ASP A 477 -23.08 -23.57 -5.24
CA ASP A 477 -24.38 -23.87 -4.63
C ASP A 477 -24.41 -25.31 -4.13
N PHE A 478 -23.58 -25.60 -3.12
CA PHE A 478 -23.56 -26.90 -2.47
C PHE A 478 -24.78 -27.08 -1.55
N VAL A 479 -25.63 -28.05 -1.88
CA VAL A 479 -26.87 -28.35 -1.13
C VAL A 479 -26.73 -29.53 -0.17
N GLN A 480 -25.73 -30.39 -0.40
CA GLN A 480 -25.45 -31.56 0.42
C GLN A 480 -23.97 -31.57 0.85
N SER A 481 -23.70 -32.10 2.04
CA SER A 481 -22.35 -32.45 2.49
C SER A 481 -22.30 -33.89 3.01
N SER A 482 -21.20 -34.60 2.80
CA SER A 482 -21.04 -35.99 3.25
C SER A 482 -19.63 -36.24 3.78
N ILE A 483 -19.49 -37.22 4.67
CA ILE A 483 -18.22 -37.62 5.27
C ILE A 483 -18.00 -39.12 5.05
N SER A 484 -16.80 -39.48 4.60
CA SER A 484 -16.38 -40.86 4.37
C SER A 484 -15.16 -41.17 5.26
N GLN A 485 -15.33 -42.00 6.29
CA GLN A 485 -14.23 -42.53 7.09
C GLN A 485 -13.81 -43.90 6.54
N ASN A 486 -12.51 -44.12 6.42
CA ASN A 486 -11.94 -45.32 5.82
C ASN A 486 -10.81 -45.83 6.74
N LEU A 487 -11.09 -46.91 7.45
CA LEU A 487 -10.27 -47.35 8.60
C LEU A 487 -8.89 -47.88 8.20
N ARG A 488 -8.70 -48.34 6.96
CA ARG A 488 -7.47 -48.98 6.47
C ARG A 488 -6.85 -48.21 5.31
N LYS A 489 -5.52 -48.17 5.25
CA LYS A 489 -4.73 -47.92 4.03
C LYS A 489 -5.15 -48.91 2.93
N HIS A 490 -5.04 -48.48 1.68
CA HIS A 490 -5.47 -49.21 0.49
C HIS A 490 -6.98 -49.54 0.48
N THR A 491 -7.82 -48.70 1.10
CA THR A 491 -9.25 -48.72 0.85
C THR A 491 -9.54 -47.96 -0.44
N LEU A 492 -10.05 -48.65 -1.46
CA LEU A 492 -10.48 -48.06 -2.73
C LEU A 492 -12.00 -47.90 -2.75
N ARG A 493 -12.48 -46.73 -3.18
CA ARG A 493 -13.87 -46.53 -3.60
C ARG A 493 -13.93 -46.28 -5.10
N GLY A 494 -14.88 -46.93 -5.75
CA GLY A 494 -15.02 -46.96 -7.21
C GLY A 494 -15.27 -45.58 -7.83
N LEU A 495 -15.27 -45.52 -9.16
CA LEU A 495 -15.49 -44.29 -9.91
C LEU A 495 -17.00 -44.03 -10.06
N HIS A 496 -17.52 -43.00 -9.39
CA HIS A 496 -18.95 -42.69 -9.31
C HIS A 496 -19.26 -41.31 -9.88
N SER A 497 -20.31 -41.22 -10.71
CA SER A 497 -20.94 -39.97 -11.15
C SER A 497 -22.47 -40.10 -11.12
N LEU A 498 -23.21 -39.00 -11.32
CA LEU A 498 -24.67 -39.03 -11.45
C LEU A 498 -25.07 -38.66 -12.89
N LYS A 499 -26.08 -39.35 -13.42
CA LYS A 499 -26.62 -39.09 -14.77
C LYS A 499 -27.52 -37.86 -14.80
N ALA A 500 -27.59 -37.21 -15.96
CA ALA A 500 -28.53 -36.11 -16.18
C ALA A 500 -29.99 -36.54 -15.94
N PRO A 501 -30.84 -35.68 -15.33
CA PRO A 501 -30.59 -34.29 -14.98
C PRO A 501 -29.87 -34.08 -13.63
N TYR A 502 -29.55 -35.13 -12.89
CA TYR A 502 -29.06 -35.08 -11.50
C TYR A 502 -27.54 -34.93 -11.38
N CYS A 503 -26.85 -34.50 -12.44
CA CYS A 503 -25.40 -34.31 -12.43
C CYS A 503 -25.01 -33.32 -11.32
N GLU A 504 -24.00 -33.67 -10.52
CA GLU A 504 -23.46 -32.87 -9.42
C GLU A 504 -22.05 -32.37 -9.73
N ASP A 505 -21.71 -31.17 -9.29
CA ASP A 505 -20.31 -30.81 -9.04
C ASP A 505 -19.95 -31.24 -7.62
N LYS A 506 -18.72 -31.72 -7.42
CA LYS A 506 -18.18 -32.12 -6.11
C LYS A 506 -17.00 -31.24 -5.73
N LEU A 507 -16.94 -30.85 -4.46
CA LEU A 507 -15.72 -30.33 -3.84
C LEU A 507 -15.28 -31.32 -2.75
N VAL A 508 -14.13 -31.97 -2.98
CA VAL A 508 -13.62 -33.08 -2.17
C VAL A 508 -12.38 -32.63 -1.38
N MET A 509 -12.30 -32.99 -0.10
CA MET A 509 -11.20 -32.62 0.79
C MET A 509 -10.79 -33.80 1.68
N CYS A 510 -9.51 -33.95 1.97
CA CYS A 510 -9.06 -34.77 3.08
C CYS A 510 -9.12 -33.95 4.38
N THR A 511 -9.84 -34.44 5.39
CA THR A 511 -9.91 -33.83 6.73
C THR A 511 -9.01 -34.52 7.75
N ARG A 512 -8.57 -35.76 7.47
CA ARG A 512 -7.63 -36.52 8.29
C ARG A 512 -6.95 -37.61 7.46
N GLY A 513 -5.65 -37.84 7.68
CA GLY A 513 -4.88 -38.84 6.95
C GLY A 513 -4.54 -38.39 5.52
N ARG A 514 -4.54 -39.34 4.57
CA ARG A 514 -4.09 -39.10 3.19
C ARG A 514 -4.69 -40.07 2.17
N LEU A 515 -5.02 -39.55 0.98
CA LEU A 515 -5.53 -40.34 -0.15
C LEU A 515 -4.99 -39.85 -1.50
N ARG A 516 -5.02 -40.76 -2.48
CA ARG A 516 -4.95 -40.43 -3.91
C ARG A 516 -6.37 -40.35 -4.45
N ASP A 517 -6.78 -39.16 -4.81
CA ASP A 517 -8.11 -38.81 -5.32
C ASP A 517 -8.07 -38.70 -6.85
N VAL A 518 -9.10 -39.19 -7.54
CA VAL A 518 -9.10 -39.39 -8.99
C VAL A 518 -10.40 -38.87 -9.61
N CYS A 519 -10.24 -37.98 -10.60
CA CYS A 519 -11.31 -37.51 -11.48
C CYS A 519 -11.08 -38.05 -12.90
N VAL A 520 -12.10 -38.68 -13.49
CA VAL A 520 -12.11 -39.19 -14.87
C VAL A 520 -13.19 -38.46 -15.67
N ASP A 521 -12.83 -37.94 -16.85
CA ASP A 521 -13.78 -37.28 -17.73
C ASP A 521 -14.57 -38.29 -18.56
N VAL A 522 -15.84 -38.50 -18.21
CA VAL A 522 -16.74 -39.44 -18.89
C VAL A 522 -17.77 -38.75 -19.77
N ARG A 523 -17.57 -37.46 -20.10
CA ARG A 523 -18.43 -36.66 -20.99
C ARG A 523 -18.06 -36.93 -22.47
N PRO A 524 -18.92 -37.55 -23.30
CA PRO A 524 -18.54 -37.94 -24.66
C PRO A 524 -18.11 -36.77 -25.57
N GLU A 525 -18.70 -35.60 -25.39
CA GLU A 525 -18.41 -34.38 -26.16
C GLU A 525 -17.20 -33.58 -25.63
N SER A 526 -16.52 -34.06 -24.58
CA SER A 526 -15.40 -33.34 -23.97
C SER A 526 -14.09 -33.56 -24.74
N PRO A 527 -13.27 -32.50 -24.96
CA PRO A 527 -11.92 -32.66 -25.53
C PRO A 527 -10.98 -33.50 -24.65
N THR A 528 -11.36 -33.74 -23.39
CA THR A 528 -10.61 -34.53 -22.40
C THR A 528 -11.27 -35.87 -22.07
N TYR A 529 -12.25 -36.31 -22.85
CA TYR A 529 -12.95 -37.59 -22.67
C TYR A 529 -11.98 -38.79 -22.50
N ARG A 530 -12.29 -39.68 -21.57
CA ARG A 530 -11.48 -40.82 -21.09
C ARG A 530 -10.14 -40.47 -20.45
N GLN A 531 -9.76 -39.19 -20.34
CA GLN A 531 -8.60 -38.78 -19.55
C GLN A 531 -8.95 -38.69 -18.06
N TYR A 532 -7.96 -38.97 -17.22
CA TYR A 532 -8.05 -38.84 -15.76
C TYR A 532 -6.99 -37.88 -15.21
N VAL A 533 -7.27 -37.22 -14.09
CA VAL A 533 -6.27 -36.57 -13.24
C VAL A 533 -6.33 -37.14 -11.83
N CYS A 534 -5.16 -37.46 -11.28
CA CYS A 534 -4.97 -37.88 -9.90
C CYS A 534 -4.36 -36.72 -9.10
N LEU A 535 -4.83 -36.51 -7.87
CA LEU A 535 -4.24 -35.61 -6.89
C LEU A 535 -4.02 -36.36 -5.58
N GLU A 536 -3.00 -35.96 -4.83
CA GLU A 536 -2.87 -36.39 -3.44
C GLU A 536 -3.54 -35.34 -2.54
N LEU A 537 -4.48 -35.76 -1.69
CA LEU A 537 -5.15 -34.92 -0.70
C LEU A 537 -4.78 -35.41 0.70
N SER A 538 -4.36 -34.50 1.58
CA SER A 538 -4.03 -34.82 2.98
C SER A 538 -4.41 -33.70 3.94
N GLU A 539 -4.46 -34.04 5.23
CA GLU A 539 -4.57 -33.06 6.33
C GLU A 539 -3.40 -32.05 6.33
N GLU A 540 -2.23 -32.47 5.85
CA GLU A 540 -1.04 -31.63 5.76
C GLU A 540 -1.11 -30.67 4.56
N ASN A 541 -1.33 -31.18 3.34
CA ASN A 541 -1.30 -30.38 2.12
C ASN A 541 -2.58 -29.54 1.92
N ARG A 542 -3.66 -29.93 2.59
CA ARG A 542 -4.94 -29.20 2.69
C ARG A 542 -5.56 -28.84 1.35
N ARG A 543 -5.20 -29.53 0.26
CA ARG A 543 -5.83 -29.31 -1.04
C ARG A 543 -7.29 -29.72 -1.02
N ALA A 544 -8.09 -29.04 -1.82
CA ALA A 544 -9.41 -29.49 -2.21
C ALA A 544 -9.42 -29.75 -3.73
N PHE A 545 -10.24 -30.71 -4.15
CA PHE A 545 -10.40 -31.10 -5.54
C PHE A 545 -11.83 -30.77 -5.99
N TYR A 546 -11.96 -29.87 -6.96
CA TYR A 546 -13.24 -29.58 -7.59
C TYR A 546 -13.41 -30.47 -8.83
N ILE A 547 -14.47 -31.26 -8.84
CA ILE A 547 -14.80 -32.23 -9.88
C ILE A 547 -16.11 -31.80 -10.54
N PRO A 548 -16.12 -31.47 -11.84
CA PRO A 548 -17.27 -30.89 -12.48
C PRO A 548 -18.33 -31.94 -12.83
N LYS A 549 -19.58 -31.45 -13.00
CA LYS A 549 -20.70 -32.22 -13.55
C LYS A 549 -20.29 -33.08 -14.75
N GLY A 550 -20.63 -34.36 -14.69
CA GLY A 550 -20.36 -35.34 -15.74
C GLY A 550 -18.98 -36.00 -15.70
N CYS A 551 -18.13 -35.70 -14.71
CA CYS A 551 -16.93 -36.50 -14.43
C CYS A 551 -17.20 -37.57 -13.37
N ALA A 552 -16.48 -38.69 -13.43
CA ALA A 552 -16.52 -39.75 -12.42
C ALA A 552 -15.41 -39.57 -11.38
N HIS A 553 -15.76 -39.76 -10.11
CA HIS A 553 -14.88 -39.56 -8.96
C HIS A 553 -14.63 -40.88 -8.21
N GLY A 554 -13.39 -41.16 -7.85
CA GLY A 554 -13.02 -42.28 -6.96
C GLY A 554 -11.70 -41.99 -6.24
N PHE A 555 -11.34 -42.81 -5.25
CA PHE A 555 -10.11 -42.59 -4.48
C PHE A 555 -9.55 -43.87 -3.86
N LEU A 556 -8.26 -43.82 -3.51
CA LEU A 556 -7.51 -44.84 -2.78
C LEU A 556 -6.87 -44.23 -1.53
N THR A 557 -7.14 -44.76 -0.34
CA THR A 557 -6.46 -44.29 0.89
C THR A 557 -5.00 -44.71 0.91
N LEU A 558 -4.12 -43.78 1.28
CA LEU A 558 -2.68 -43.99 1.41
C LEU A 558 -2.25 -44.20 2.87
N GLU A 559 -3.16 -43.98 3.83
CA GLU A 559 -2.98 -44.11 5.28
C GLU A 559 -4.24 -44.71 5.96
N ASP A 560 -4.06 -45.29 7.15
CA ASP A 560 -5.16 -45.73 8.03
C ASP A 560 -5.97 -44.55 8.58
N ASP A 561 -7.21 -44.80 9.01
CA ASP A 561 -8.13 -43.80 9.59
C ASP A 561 -8.28 -42.50 8.76
N THR A 562 -8.25 -42.63 7.43
CA THR A 562 -8.38 -41.50 6.49
C THR A 562 -9.84 -41.05 6.37
N GLN A 563 -10.07 -39.74 6.52
CA GLN A 563 -11.39 -39.11 6.42
C GLN A 563 -11.46 -38.13 5.24
N ILE A 564 -12.54 -38.24 4.47
CA ILE A 564 -12.83 -37.40 3.31
C ILE A 564 -14.15 -36.65 3.55
N LEU A 565 -14.15 -35.36 3.26
CA LEU A 565 -15.31 -34.47 3.28
C LEU A 565 -15.70 -34.11 1.84
N TYR A 566 -17.01 -34.10 1.58
CA TYR A 566 -17.62 -33.78 0.30
C TYR A 566 -18.59 -32.63 0.47
N TYR A 567 -18.59 -31.71 -0.49
CA TYR A 567 -19.72 -30.81 -0.77
C TYR A 567 -20.23 -31.10 -2.18
N MET A 568 -21.55 -31.20 -2.35
CA MET A 568 -22.19 -31.57 -3.63
C MET A 568 -23.31 -30.59 -3.99
N THR A 569 -23.40 -30.24 -5.27
CA THR A 569 -24.44 -29.31 -5.79
C THR A 569 -25.78 -29.98 -6.09
N HIS A 570 -25.94 -31.26 -5.74
CA HIS A 570 -27.19 -32.00 -5.86
C HIS A 570 -27.35 -32.95 -4.68
N GLU A 571 -28.59 -33.29 -4.34
CA GLU A 571 -28.90 -34.35 -3.37
C GLU A 571 -28.67 -35.73 -4.00
N PHE A 572 -28.32 -36.73 -3.18
CA PHE A 572 -28.12 -38.09 -3.67
C PHE A 572 -29.44 -38.74 -4.15
N VAL A 573 -29.47 -39.16 -5.42
CA VAL A 573 -30.61 -39.87 -6.03
C VAL A 573 -30.18 -41.30 -6.40
N PRO A 574 -30.62 -42.36 -5.67
CA PRO A 574 -30.10 -43.73 -5.82
C PRO A 574 -30.11 -44.27 -7.26
N ASP A 575 -31.21 -44.08 -7.99
CA ASP A 575 -31.36 -44.61 -9.35
C ASP A 575 -30.63 -43.76 -10.42
N SER A 576 -29.89 -42.72 -10.02
CA SER A 576 -29.16 -41.83 -10.93
C SER A 576 -27.67 -42.14 -11.06
N GLU A 577 -27.11 -43.02 -10.22
CA GLU A 577 -25.70 -43.38 -10.26
C GLU A 577 -25.28 -43.94 -11.63
N MET A 578 -24.16 -43.41 -12.13
CA MET A 578 -23.33 -44.05 -13.15
C MET A 578 -22.02 -44.46 -12.49
N ASN A 579 -21.65 -45.72 -12.68
CA ASN A 579 -20.54 -46.34 -11.99
C ASN A 579 -19.57 -46.91 -13.02
N TYR A 580 -18.28 -46.67 -12.82
CA TYR A 580 -17.21 -47.12 -13.69
C TYR A 580 -16.19 -47.92 -12.88
N ARG A 581 -15.55 -48.88 -13.55
CA ARG A 581 -14.60 -49.77 -12.90
C ARG A 581 -13.24 -49.06 -12.69
N PHE A 582 -12.63 -49.26 -11.53
CA PHE A 582 -11.40 -48.53 -11.13
C PHE A 582 -10.15 -48.95 -11.93
N ASP A 583 -10.12 -50.19 -12.39
CA ASP A 583 -9.10 -50.86 -13.22
C ASP A 583 -9.56 -50.98 -14.69
N ASP A 584 -10.48 -50.12 -15.14
CA ASP A 584 -10.95 -50.12 -16.52
C ASP A 584 -9.80 -49.77 -17.51
N PRO A 585 -9.48 -50.65 -18.47
CA PRO A 585 -8.46 -50.37 -19.48
C PRO A 585 -8.74 -49.10 -20.30
N ALA A 586 -9.99 -48.63 -20.41
CA ALA A 586 -10.33 -47.43 -21.16
C ALA A 586 -9.75 -46.13 -20.56
N PHE A 587 -9.39 -46.11 -19.27
CA PHE A 587 -8.88 -44.91 -18.59
C PHE A 587 -7.38 -44.97 -18.26
N HIS A 588 -6.78 -46.16 -18.14
CA HIS A 588 -5.36 -46.35 -17.78
C HIS A 588 -4.92 -45.58 -16.51
N ILE A 589 -5.74 -45.60 -15.46
CA ILE A 589 -5.48 -44.87 -14.21
C ILE A 589 -4.28 -45.46 -13.48
N ASP A 590 -3.23 -44.66 -13.30
CA ASP A 590 -2.13 -44.98 -12.40
C ASP A 590 -2.53 -44.64 -10.95
N TRP A 591 -2.96 -45.67 -10.23
CA TRP A 591 -3.24 -45.58 -8.80
C TRP A 591 -1.96 -45.54 -7.94
N GLY A 592 -0.78 -45.78 -8.52
CA GLY A 592 0.55 -45.60 -7.91
C GLY A 592 0.79 -46.33 -6.59
N GLU A 593 0.13 -47.47 -6.38
CA GLU A 593 0.27 -48.44 -5.27
C GLU A 593 -0.05 -49.84 -5.83
N ASP A 594 0.39 -50.92 -5.19
CA ASP A 594 -0.01 -52.28 -5.58
C ASP A 594 -1.47 -52.57 -5.22
N LEU A 595 -2.31 -52.77 -6.24
CA LEU A 595 -3.74 -53.02 -6.08
C LEU A 595 -4.09 -54.48 -5.74
N SER A 596 -3.11 -55.37 -5.63
CA SER A 596 -3.34 -56.80 -5.33
C SER A 596 -4.09 -57.06 -4.02
N ASN A 597 -3.94 -56.18 -3.03
CA ASN A 597 -4.47 -56.33 -1.67
C ASN A 597 -5.40 -55.18 -1.21
N ILE A 598 -6.10 -54.52 -2.14
CA ILE A 598 -7.02 -53.43 -1.79
C ILE A 598 -8.27 -53.89 -1.03
N THR A 599 -8.72 -53.05 -0.10
CA THR A 599 -10.06 -53.14 0.52
C THR A 599 -11.05 -52.38 -0.38
N ILE A 600 -11.98 -53.08 -1.02
CA ILE A 600 -12.97 -52.51 -1.96
C ILE A 600 -14.29 -53.27 -1.81
N SER A 601 -15.42 -52.58 -2.03
CA SER A 601 -16.75 -53.20 -1.97
C SER A 601 -16.98 -54.21 -3.10
N GLU A 602 -17.85 -55.20 -2.88
CA GLU A 602 -18.25 -56.13 -3.95
C GLU A 602 -18.95 -55.41 -5.11
N LYS A 603 -19.66 -54.30 -4.83
CA LYS A 603 -20.30 -53.45 -5.83
C LYS A 603 -19.24 -52.83 -6.75
N ASP A 604 -18.24 -52.18 -6.17
CA ASP A 604 -17.20 -51.46 -6.93
C ASP A 604 -16.21 -52.40 -7.66
N ARG A 605 -16.00 -53.60 -7.13
CA ARG A 605 -15.15 -54.64 -7.75
C ARG A 605 -15.78 -55.23 -9.02
N ASN A 606 -17.10 -55.24 -9.13
CA ASN A 606 -17.84 -56.00 -10.15
C ASN A 606 -18.54 -55.14 -11.22
N TYR A 607 -18.25 -53.83 -11.31
CA TYR A 607 -18.71 -53.04 -12.46
C TYR A 607 -18.12 -53.58 -13.77
N GLN A 608 -18.89 -53.42 -14.85
CA GLN A 608 -18.48 -53.78 -16.20
C GLN A 608 -17.46 -52.75 -16.73
N TRP A 609 -16.65 -53.17 -17.71
CA TRP A 609 -15.80 -52.24 -18.46
C TRP A 609 -16.63 -51.39 -19.41
N MET A 610 -16.13 -50.19 -19.70
CA MET A 610 -16.68 -49.30 -20.71
C MET A 610 -16.39 -49.85 -22.11
N GLU A 611 -17.42 -49.94 -22.96
CA GLU A 611 -17.30 -50.32 -24.38
C GLU A 611 -16.65 -49.22 -25.24
#